data_AF-A0A1B2CTN5-F1
#
_entry.id   AF-A0A1B2CTN5-F1
#
_cell.length_a   1.000
_cell.length_b   1.000
_cell.length_c   1.000
_cell.angle_alpha   90.00
_cell.angle_beta   90.00
_cell.angle_gamma   90.00
#
_symmetry.space_group_name_H-M   'P 1'
#
loop_
_entity.id
_entity.type
_entity.pdbx_description
1 polymer ?
#
loop_
_entity_poly.entity_id
_entity_poly.type
_entity_poly.pdbx_seq_one_letter_code
_entity_poly.pdbx_strand_id
1 'polypeptide(L)'
;MSSPSEFVTYVSRVRQFERVDWLVYTSWVGLMLGLVFASGGFLSFGALHGVVFPAEAWLLPAGALVFALAIAIDTIGHRTVYKEVLRGAEGFVHAITIFCGVTSCVLLCAAYQQRAVFTIPAAVLTALSFVYSFVDEAFHWHRYASKNSDQVEMWSHLFIFIGHGTMMVGWWRWFWLGYPGVAETLELFARVL
;
A
#
# COMPACT_ATOMS: atom_id res chain seq x y z
N MET A 1 -19.00 -12.18 -6.60
CA MET A 1 -19.34 -10.95 -5.85
C MET A 1 -20.01 -11.42 -4.58
N SER A 2 -19.45 -11.07 -3.41
CA SER A 2 -20.09 -11.35 -2.13
C SER A 2 -21.48 -10.72 -2.10
N SER A 3 -22.41 -11.32 -1.37
CA SER A 3 -23.72 -10.70 -1.19
C SER A 3 -23.53 -9.36 -0.44
N PRO A 4 -24.32 -8.30 -0.74
CA PRO A 4 -24.24 -7.05 0.03
C PRO A 4 -24.38 -7.26 1.55
N SER A 5 -25.13 -8.27 1.97
CA SER A 5 -25.26 -8.68 3.37
C SER A 5 -23.97 -9.23 3.98
N GLU A 6 -23.14 -9.95 3.21
CA GLU A 6 -21.87 -10.51 3.68
C GLU A 6 -20.83 -9.41 3.89
N PHE A 7 -20.71 -8.48 2.94
CA PHE A 7 -19.83 -7.32 3.08
C PHE A 7 -20.21 -6.43 4.26
N VAL A 8 -21.50 -6.12 4.43
CA VAL A 8 -21.98 -5.33 5.57
C VAL A 8 -21.70 -6.05 6.88
N THR A 9 -21.91 -7.36 6.94
CA THR A 9 -21.59 -8.16 8.12
C THR A 9 -20.09 -8.08 8.42
N TYR A 10 -19.24 -8.27 7.42
CA TYR A 10 -17.78 -8.20 7.55
C TYR A 10 -17.33 -6.86 8.13
N VAL A 11 -17.72 -5.75 7.50
CA VAL A 11 -17.31 -4.40 7.94
C VAL A 11 -17.88 -4.07 9.31
N SER A 12 -19.09 -4.53 9.65
CA SER A 12 -19.69 -4.29 10.97
C SER A 12 -18.89 -4.91 12.12
N ARG A 13 -18.03 -5.90 11.84
CA ARG A 13 -17.12 -6.50 12.84
C ARG A 13 -16.11 -5.49 13.39
N VAL A 14 -15.90 -4.33 12.75
CA VAL A 14 -15.11 -3.23 13.33
C VAL A 14 -15.60 -2.82 14.73
N ARG A 15 -16.88 -3.04 15.04
CA ARG A 15 -17.45 -2.80 16.38
C ARG A 15 -16.91 -3.74 17.46
N GLN A 16 -16.23 -4.82 17.07
CA GLN A 16 -15.59 -5.79 17.96
C GLN A 16 -14.14 -5.40 18.30
N PHE A 17 -13.63 -4.30 17.74
CA PHE A 17 -12.27 -3.86 18.01
C PHE A 17 -12.08 -3.47 19.47
N GLU A 18 -10.99 -3.99 20.06
CA GLU A 18 -10.45 -3.50 21.31
C GLU A 18 -9.55 -2.28 21.07
N ARG A 19 -9.09 -1.64 22.15
CA ARG A 19 -8.21 -0.46 22.07
C ARG A 19 -6.93 -0.73 21.25
N VAL A 20 -6.35 -1.92 21.42
CA VAL A 20 -5.14 -2.32 20.68
C VAL A 20 -5.45 -2.54 19.20
N ASP A 21 -6.62 -3.08 18.86
CA ASP A 21 -7.06 -3.23 17.47
C ASP A 21 -7.22 -1.87 16.80
N TRP A 22 -7.85 -0.91 17.48
CA TRP A 22 -7.96 0.47 17.00
C TRP A 22 -6.61 1.11 16.78
N LEU A 23 -5.69 1.01 17.74
CA LEU A 23 -4.33 1.56 17.61
C LEU A 23 -3.63 1.04 16.34
N VAL A 24 -3.62 -0.29 16.17
CA VAL A 24 -3.00 -0.95 15.02
C VAL A 24 -3.71 -0.54 13.72
N TYR A 25 -5.03 -0.56 13.69
CA TYR A 25 -5.83 -0.17 12.54
C TYR A 25 -5.55 1.27 12.11
N THR A 26 -5.64 2.23 13.03
CA THR A 26 -5.41 3.64 12.72
C THR A 26 -3.97 3.91 12.31
N SER A 27 -3.01 3.18 12.89
CA SER A 27 -1.59 3.35 12.54
C SER A 27 -1.33 2.87 11.11
N TRP A 28 -1.85 1.71 10.73
CA TRP A 28 -1.64 1.15 9.39
C TRP A 28 -2.45 1.87 8.32
N VAL A 29 -3.75 2.02 8.52
CA VAL A 29 -4.61 2.73 7.57
C VAL A 29 -4.17 4.20 7.47
N GLY A 30 -3.81 4.82 8.60
CA GLY A 30 -3.26 6.17 8.64
C GLY A 30 -1.94 6.30 7.88
N LEU A 31 -1.02 5.35 8.03
CA LEU A 31 0.23 5.32 7.26
C LEU A 31 -0.04 5.26 5.75
N MET A 32 -0.94 4.38 5.32
CA MET A 32 -1.28 4.22 3.90
C MET A 32 -1.99 5.45 3.34
N LEU A 33 -2.95 6.01 4.07
CA LEU A 33 -3.58 7.27 3.69
C LEU A 33 -2.57 8.43 3.69
N GLY A 34 -1.59 8.42 4.60
CA GLY A 34 -0.46 9.34 4.61
C GLY A 34 0.32 9.28 3.30
N LEU A 35 0.61 8.09 2.77
CA LEU A 35 1.24 7.94 1.46
C LEU A 35 0.38 8.53 0.34
N VAL A 36 -0.94 8.27 0.34
CA VAL A 36 -1.89 8.81 -0.64
C VAL A 36 -1.88 10.34 -0.62
N PHE A 37 -2.05 10.94 0.56
CA PHE A 37 -2.13 12.38 0.69
C PHE A 37 -0.78 13.07 0.48
N ALA A 38 0.33 12.47 0.91
CA ALA A 38 1.66 13.03 0.68
C ALA A 38 2.01 13.03 -0.81
N SER A 39 1.87 11.89 -1.49
CA SER A 39 2.19 11.78 -2.92
C SER A 39 1.17 12.54 -3.78
N GLY A 40 -0.12 12.37 -3.54
CA GLY A 40 -1.19 13.06 -4.25
C GLY A 40 -1.14 14.57 -4.00
N GLY A 41 -0.96 15.00 -2.75
CA GLY A 41 -0.84 16.40 -2.39
C GLY A 41 0.40 17.06 -3.02
N PHE A 42 1.55 16.38 -3.03
CA PHE A 42 2.75 16.87 -3.72
C PHE A 42 2.50 17.09 -5.21
N LEU A 43 1.95 16.09 -5.90
CA LEU A 43 1.65 16.18 -7.34
C LEU A 43 0.57 17.23 -7.65
N SER A 44 -0.51 17.25 -6.87
CA SER A 44 -1.57 18.25 -7.02
C SER A 44 -1.06 19.66 -6.77
N PHE A 45 -0.22 19.86 -5.76
CA PHE A 45 0.39 21.16 -5.50
C PHE A 45 1.21 21.63 -6.70
N GLY A 46 2.14 20.80 -7.21
CA GLY A 46 2.91 21.15 -8.41
C GLY A 46 2.03 21.42 -9.63
N ALA A 47 1.04 20.56 -9.88
CA ALA A 47 0.14 20.69 -11.03
C ALA A 47 -0.71 21.96 -11.00
N LEU A 48 -1.22 22.33 -9.81
CA LEU A 48 -1.96 23.58 -9.61
C LEU A 48 -1.11 24.84 -9.84
N HIS A 49 0.22 24.70 -9.78
CA HIS A 49 1.19 25.77 -10.04
C HIS A 49 1.90 25.63 -11.41
N GLY A 50 1.34 24.81 -12.31
CA GLY A 50 1.80 24.70 -13.70
C GLY A 50 2.92 23.68 -13.95
N VAL A 51 3.30 22.87 -12.96
CA VAL A 51 4.23 21.75 -13.17
C VAL A 51 3.52 20.64 -13.94
N VAL A 52 4.11 20.19 -15.04
CA VAL A 52 3.57 19.10 -15.86
C VAL A 52 4.20 17.79 -15.43
N PHE A 53 3.39 16.91 -14.85
CA PHE A 53 3.80 15.55 -14.50
C PHE A 53 3.42 14.56 -15.61
N PRO A 54 4.24 13.52 -15.85
CA PRO A 54 3.83 12.39 -16.67
C PRO A 54 2.66 11.65 -16.01
N ALA A 55 1.81 11.01 -16.82
CA ALA A 55 0.63 10.29 -16.33
C ALA A 55 1.01 9.20 -15.30
N GLU A 56 2.18 8.58 -15.47
CA GLU A 56 2.67 7.52 -14.59
C GLU A 56 2.96 7.99 -13.15
N ALA A 57 3.25 9.28 -12.95
CA ALA A 57 3.41 9.83 -11.60
C ALA A 57 2.09 9.76 -10.81
N TRP A 58 0.95 9.93 -11.49
CA TRP A 58 -0.38 9.86 -10.86
C TRP A 58 -0.83 8.45 -10.51
N LEU A 59 -0.20 7.42 -11.09
CA LEU A 59 -0.45 6.03 -10.72
C LEU A 59 0.03 5.71 -9.29
N LEU A 60 0.99 6.47 -8.76
CA LEU A 60 1.44 6.35 -7.38
C LEU A 60 0.30 6.61 -6.38
N PRO A 61 -0.27 7.84 -6.27
CA PRO A 61 -1.35 8.09 -5.33
C PRO A 61 -2.63 7.31 -5.67
N ALA A 62 -2.90 7.05 -6.95
CA ALA A 62 -4.08 6.26 -7.36
C ALA A 62 -3.98 4.80 -6.92
N GLY A 63 -2.84 4.14 -7.19
CA GLY A 63 -2.58 2.77 -6.74
C GLY A 63 -2.53 2.67 -5.21
N ALA A 64 -1.88 3.65 -4.55
CA ALA A 64 -1.85 3.74 -3.10
C ALA A 64 -3.24 3.88 -2.49
N LEU A 65 -4.17 4.61 -3.14
CA LEU A 65 -5.55 4.75 -2.65
C LEU A 65 -6.32 3.44 -2.74
N VAL A 66 -6.23 2.74 -3.88
CA VAL A 66 -6.85 1.41 -4.05
C VAL A 66 -6.31 0.44 -2.99
N PHE A 67 -4.99 0.43 -2.80
CA PHE A 67 -4.33 -0.40 -1.78
C PHE A 67 -4.78 -0.03 -0.36
N ALA A 68 -4.81 1.27 -0.02
CA ALA A 68 -5.20 1.74 1.30
C ALA A 68 -6.64 1.35 1.65
N LEU A 69 -7.57 1.49 0.71
CA LEU A 69 -8.97 1.10 0.90
C LEU A 69 -9.11 -0.41 1.08
N ALA A 70 -8.37 -1.20 0.29
CA ALA A 70 -8.39 -2.65 0.38
C ALA A 70 -7.82 -3.15 1.72
N ILE A 71 -6.66 -2.63 2.16
CA ILE A 71 -6.10 -2.91 3.49
C ILE A 71 -7.03 -2.47 4.61
N ALA A 72 -7.69 -1.32 4.48
CA ALA A 72 -8.62 -0.83 5.49
C ALA A 72 -9.82 -1.77 5.70
N ILE A 73 -10.24 -2.49 4.66
CA ILE A 73 -11.26 -3.53 4.75
C ILE A 73 -10.62 -4.81 5.32
N ASP A 74 -9.57 -5.31 4.70
CA ASP A 74 -8.89 -6.56 5.09
C ASP A 74 -8.48 -6.61 6.57
N THR A 75 -7.94 -5.48 7.07
CA THR A 75 -7.51 -5.35 8.46
C THR A 75 -8.66 -5.60 9.45
N ILE A 76 -9.92 -5.34 9.06
CA ILE A 76 -11.08 -5.65 9.93
C ILE A 76 -11.13 -7.16 10.19
N GLY A 77 -10.95 -8.00 9.18
CA GLY A 77 -10.90 -9.46 9.36
C GLY A 77 -9.69 -9.89 10.18
N HIS A 78 -8.51 -9.35 9.90
CA HIS A 78 -7.28 -9.65 10.64
C HIS A 78 -7.39 -9.32 12.14
N ARG A 79 -8.15 -8.27 12.47
CA ARG A 79 -8.39 -7.83 13.84
C ARG A 79 -9.70 -8.36 14.43
N THR A 80 -10.35 -9.34 13.82
CA THR A 80 -11.55 -9.96 14.38
C THR A 80 -11.55 -11.48 14.18
N VAL A 81 -11.80 -11.94 12.96
CA VAL A 81 -12.03 -13.35 12.63
C VAL A 81 -10.73 -14.15 12.56
N TYR A 82 -9.66 -13.55 12.07
CA TYR A 82 -8.44 -14.27 11.70
C TYR A 82 -7.31 -14.14 12.73
N LYS A 83 -7.55 -13.47 13.87
CA LYS A 83 -6.52 -13.15 14.89
C LYS A 83 -5.65 -14.35 15.28
N GLU A 84 -6.27 -15.49 15.57
CA GLU A 84 -5.54 -16.67 16.07
C GLU A 84 -4.74 -17.37 14.97
N VAL A 85 -5.26 -17.42 13.74
CA VAL A 85 -4.56 -18.02 12.59
C VAL A 85 -3.35 -17.18 12.19
N LEU A 86 -3.50 -15.85 12.26
CA LEU A 86 -2.45 -14.89 11.92
C LEU A 86 -1.28 -14.81 12.92
N ARG A 87 -1.42 -15.38 14.12
CA ARG A 87 -0.32 -15.45 15.10
C ARG A 87 0.81 -16.40 14.68
N GLY A 88 0.59 -17.20 13.63
CA GLY A 88 1.57 -18.13 13.08
C GLY A 88 2.51 -17.51 12.04
N ALA A 89 2.94 -18.34 11.08
CA ALA A 89 3.89 -17.95 10.03
C ALA A 89 3.39 -16.79 9.14
N GLU A 90 2.08 -16.72 8.91
CA GLU A 90 1.46 -15.70 8.05
C GLU A 90 1.71 -14.28 8.56
N GLY A 91 1.55 -14.03 9.87
CA GLY A 91 1.85 -12.72 10.46
C GLY A 91 3.32 -12.30 10.28
N PHE A 92 4.25 -13.26 10.27
CA PHE A 92 5.67 -12.97 10.02
C PHE A 92 5.95 -12.67 8.54
N VAL A 93 5.34 -13.41 7.62
CA VAL A 93 5.41 -13.13 6.17
C VAL A 93 4.83 -11.74 5.87
N HIS A 94 3.73 -11.38 6.51
CA HIS A 94 3.12 -10.06 6.40
C HIS A 94 4.11 -8.96 6.86
N ALA A 95 4.75 -9.13 8.02
CA ALA A 95 5.73 -8.17 8.52
C ALA A 95 6.92 -7.97 7.57
N ILE A 96 7.43 -9.04 6.96
CA ILE A 96 8.50 -8.95 5.95
C ILE A 96 8.01 -8.21 4.70
N THR A 97 6.82 -8.53 4.22
CA THR A 97 6.21 -7.89 3.05
C THR A 97 6.08 -6.38 3.26
N ILE A 98 5.57 -5.96 4.42
CA ILE A 98 5.46 -4.54 4.79
C ILE A 98 6.85 -3.88 4.82
N PHE A 99 7.80 -4.51 5.51
CA PHE A 99 9.15 -3.96 5.63
C PHE A 99 9.77 -3.73 4.25
N CYS A 100 9.69 -4.71 3.36
CA CYS A 100 10.18 -4.61 1.99
C CYS A 100 9.46 -3.51 1.20
N GLY A 101 8.12 -3.48 1.25
CA GLY A 101 7.31 -2.49 0.53
C GLY A 101 7.60 -1.06 0.98
N VAL A 102 7.48 -0.78 2.28
CA VAL A 102 7.72 0.56 2.85
C VAL A 102 9.16 1.01 2.61
N THR A 103 10.14 0.15 2.89
CA THR A 103 11.55 0.51 2.73
C THR A 103 11.88 0.77 1.26
N SER A 104 11.32 0.00 0.32
CA SER A 104 11.52 0.26 -1.11
C SER A 104 11.00 1.64 -1.55
N CYS A 105 9.84 2.07 -1.03
CA CYS A 105 9.28 3.40 -1.30
C CYS A 105 10.18 4.53 -0.75
N VAL A 106 10.66 4.38 0.48
CA VAL A 106 11.61 5.34 1.10
C VAL A 106 12.90 5.44 0.28
N LEU A 107 13.43 4.30 -0.18
CA LEU A 107 14.64 4.27 -0.99
C LEU A 107 14.42 4.84 -2.40
N LEU A 108 13.23 4.67 -2.98
CA LEU A 108 12.86 5.33 -4.24
C LEU A 108 12.83 6.85 -4.10
N CYS A 109 12.34 7.39 -2.97
CA CYS A 109 12.48 8.81 -2.66
C CYS A 109 13.95 9.21 -2.52
N ALA A 110 14.75 8.47 -1.76
CA ALA A 110 16.17 8.77 -1.57
C ALA A 110 16.98 8.71 -2.88
N ALA A 111 16.56 7.85 -3.82
CA ALA A 111 17.16 7.71 -5.14
C ALA A 111 16.97 8.95 -6.03
N TYR A 112 16.11 9.91 -5.66
CA TYR A 112 16.05 11.21 -6.31
C TYR A 112 17.39 11.96 -6.22
N GLN A 113 18.03 11.97 -5.04
CA GLN A 113 19.32 12.63 -4.85
C GLN A 113 20.51 11.70 -5.10
N GLN A 114 20.41 10.44 -4.67
CA GLN A 114 21.53 9.48 -4.75
C GLN A 114 21.14 8.23 -5.54
N ARG A 115 20.84 8.43 -6.82
CA ARG A 115 20.36 7.38 -7.74
C ARG A 115 21.24 6.13 -7.70
N ALA A 116 22.55 6.27 -7.86
CA ALA A 116 23.48 5.13 -7.94
C ALA A 116 23.46 4.23 -6.70
N VAL A 117 23.28 4.81 -5.51
CA VAL A 117 23.32 4.08 -4.22
C VAL A 117 22.01 3.36 -3.96
N PHE A 118 20.87 4.04 -4.17
CA PHE A 118 19.58 3.54 -3.69
C PHE A 118 18.77 2.76 -4.73
N THR A 119 19.11 2.83 -6.03
CA THR A 119 18.35 2.12 -7.08
C THR A 119 18.33 0.62 -6.85
N ILE A 120 19.50 -0.01 -6.63
CA ILE A 120 19.59 -1.47 -6.52
C ILE A 120 18.89 -1.96 -5.24
N PRO A 121 19.16 -1.40 -4.03
CA PRO A 121 18.42 -1.78 -2.83
C PRO A 121 16.91 -1.58 -2.94
N ALA A 122 16.45 -0.47 -3.55
CA ALA A 122 15.02 -0.24 -3.78
C ALA A 122 14.41 -1.32 -4.69
N ALA A 123 15.10 -1.70 -5.76
CA ALA A 123 14.64 -2.71 -6.71
C ALA A 123 14.54 -4.09 -6.06
N VAL A 124 15.57 -4.48 -5.29
CA VAL A 124 15.58 -5.76 -4.56
C VAL A 124 14.44 -5.81 -3.56
N LEU A 125 14.23 -4.75 -2.77
CA LEU A 125 13.15 -4.72 -1.78
C LEU A 125 11.76 -4.66 -2.44
N THR A 126 11.62 -3.95 -3.57
CA THR A 126 10.38 -4.00 -4.36
C THR A 126 10.11 -5.45 -4.80
N ALA A 127 11.09 -6.12 -5.41
CA ALA A 127 10.91 -7.49 -5.89
C ALA A 127 10.56 -8.45 -4.73
N LEU A 128 11.25 -8.33 -3.59
CA LEU A 128 10.96 -9.11 -2.40
C LEU A 128 9.56 -8.85 -1.86
N SER A 129 9.06 -7.62 -1.88
CA SER A 129 7.68 -7.35 -1.46
C SER A 129 6.66 -8.07 -2.33
N PHE A 130 6.88 -8.22 -3.63
CA PHE A 130 6.01 -9.03 -4.49
C PHE A 130 6.15 -10.53 -4.22
N VAL A 131 7.38 -11.03 -4.05
CA VAL A 131 7.62 -12.44 -3.72
C VAL A 131 6.90 -12.82 -2.43
N TYR A 132 7.08 -12.04 -1.36
CA TYR A 132 6.41 -12.32 -0.10
C TYR A 132 4.90 -12.06 -0.17
N SER A 133 4.41 -11.13 -0.99
CA SER A 133 2.97 -11.00 -1.26
C SER A 133 2.40 -12.28 -1.90
N PHE A 134 3.10 -12.93 -2.83
CA PHE A 134 2.63 -14.19 -3.41
C PHE A 134 2.63 -15.34 -2.40
N VAL A 135 3.61 -15.37 -1.49
CA VAL A 135 3.64 -16.34 -0.40
C VAL A 135 2.46 -16.11 0.55
N ASP A 136 2.21 -14.85 0.93
CA ASP A 136 1.06 -14.43 1.73
C ASP A 136 -0.25 -14.88 1.06
N GLU A 137 -0.43 -14.56 -0.22
CA GLU A 137 -1.59 -14.93 -1.02
C GLU A 137 -1.85 -16.45 -1.02
N ALA A 138 -0.79 -17.27 -1.04
CA ALA A 138 -0.94 -18.72 -0.92
C ALA A 138 -1.54 -19.14 0.43
N PHE A 139 -1.20 -18.47 1.53
CA PHE A 139 -1.84 -18.68 2.83
C PHE A 139 -3.33 -18.28 2.80
N HIS A 140 -3.67 -17.15 2.18
CA HIS A 140 -5.06 -16.71 2.02
C HIS A 140 -5.90 -17.70 1.21
N TRP A 141 -5.38 -18.17 0.07
CA TRP A 141 -6.06 -19.20 -0.73
C TRP A 141 -6.19 -20.54 -0.01
N HIS A 142 -5.16 -20.95 0.72
CA HIS A 142 -5.24 -22.15 1.54
C HIS A 142 -6.33 -22.02 2.61
N ARG A 143 -6.37 -20.89 3.33
CA ARG A 143 -7.40 -20.59 4.32
C ARG A 143 -8.80 -20.59 3.70
N TYR A 144 -8.94 -20.03 2.51
CA TYR A 144 -10.21 -19.96 1.78
C TYR A 144 -10.69 -21.34 1.35
N ALA A 145 -9.79 -22.15 0.77
CA ALA A 145 -10.09 -23.53 0.38
C ALA A 145 -10.48 -24.40 1.59
N SER A 146 -9.87 -24.14 2.77
CA SER A 146 -10.21 -24.80 4.03
C SER A 146 -11.44 -24.23 4.74
N LYS A 147 -12.19 -23.29 4.12
CA LYS A 147 -13.40 -22.64 4.66
C LYS A 147 -13.17 -21.85 5.95
N ASN A 148 -11.94 -21.35 6.13
CA ASN A 148 -11.53 -20.56 7.28
C ASN A 148 -11.39 -19.05 6.93
N SER A 149 -11.74 -18.64 5.70
CA SER A 149 -11.87 -17.25 5.27
C SER A 149 -13.09 -17.05 4.38
N ASP A 150 -13.44 -15.79 4.12
CA ASP A 150 -14.58 -15.37 3.32
C ASP A 150 -14.18 -14.67 2.02
N GLN A 151 -15.17 -14.41 1.16
CA GLN A 151 -14.92 -13.81 -0.15
C GLN A 151 -14.43 -12.36 -0.03
N VAL A 152 -14.82 -11.65 1.04
CA VAL A 152 -14.48 -10.24 1.24
C VAL A 152 -12.98 -10.08 1.40
N GLU A 153 -12.35 -10.98 2.16
CA GLU A 153 -10.89 -11.06 2.28
C GLU A 153 -10.22 -11.28 0.91
N MET A 154 -10.66 -12.29 0.15
CA MET A 154 -10.06 -12.60 -1.16
C MET A 154 -10.18 -11.45 -2.17
N TRP A 155 -11.31 -10.73 -2.16
CA TRP A 155 -11.45 -9.53 -2.98
C TRP A 155 -10.54 -8.40 -2.50
N SER A 156 -10.39 -8.22 -1.19
CA SER A 156 -9.48 -7.22 -0.63
C SER A 156 -8.05 -7.52 -1.08
N HIS A 157 -7.62 -8.77 -1.01
CA HIS A 157 -6.31 -9.23 -1.50
C HIS A 157 -6.08 -8.95 -2.98
N LEU A 158 -7.07 -9.22 -3.84
CA LEU A 158 -6.98 -8.86 -5.25
C LEU A 158 -6.74 -7.35 -5.44
N PHE A 159 -7.48 -6.50 -4.72
CA PHE A 159 -7.30 -5.05 -4.81
C PHE A 159 -6.00 -4.56 -4.17
N ILE A 160 -5.49 -5.24 -3.15
CA ILE A 160 -4.14 -5.03 -2.60
C ILE A 160 -3.11 -5.28 -3.71
N PHE A 161 -3.16 -6.40 -4.43
CA PHE A 161 -2.25 -6.67 -5.54
C PHE A 161 -2.35 -5.64 -6.67
N ILE A 162 -3.57 -5.28 -7.08
CA ILE A 162 -3.79 -4.28 -8.13
C ILE A 162 -3.22 -2.93 -7.68
N GLY A 163 -3.58 -2.46 -6.48
CA GLY A 163 -3.13 -1.18 -5.94
C GLY A 163 -1.61 -1.12 -5.80
N HIS A 164 -1.01 -2.14 -5.18
CA HIS A 164 0.44 -2.25 -5.00
C HIS A 164 1.17 -2.30 -6.34
N GLY A 165 0.71 -3.13 -7.27
CA GLY A 165 1.26 -3.26 -8.61
C GLY A 165 1.21 -1.95 -9.39
N THR A 166 0.03 -1.33 -9.47
CA THR A 166 -0.15 -0.03 -10.15
C THR A 166 0.76 1.05 -9.55
N MET A 167 0.79 1.14 -8.21
CA MET A 167 1.62 2.09 -7.49
C MET A 167 3.11 1.88 -7.81
N MET A 168 3.63 0.67 -7.64
CA MET A 168 5.06 0.40 -7.81
C MET A 168 5.50 0.50 -9.27
N VAL A 169 4.71 0.00 -10.21
CA VAL A 169 5.03 0.13 -11.65
C VAL A 169 5.02 1.59 -12.08
N GLY A 170 4.02 2.36 -11.65
CA GLY A 170 3.96 3.80 -11.91
C GLY A 170 5.15 4.55 -11.33
N TRP A 171 5.49 4.26 -10.06
CA TRP A 171 6.61 4.88 -9.38
C TRP A 171 7.95 4.55 -10.05
N TRP A 172 8.21 3.27 -10.34
CA TRP A 172 9.41 2.86 -11.06
C TRP A 172 9.51 3.50 -12.43
N ARG A 173 8.39 3.62 -13.16
CA ARG A 173 8.38 4.31 -14.45
C ARG A 173 8.73 5.80 -14.29
N TRP A 174 8.14 6.49 -13.32
CA TRP A 174 8.46 7.89 -13.01
C TRP A 174 9.92 8.10 -12.60
N PHE A 175 10.47 7.18 -11.79
CA PHE A 175 11.88 7.12 -11.44
C PHE A 175 12.80 6.97 -12.66
N TRP A 176 12.45 6.07 -13.60
CA TRP A 176 13.22 5.86 -14.83
C TRP A 176 13.20 7.06 -15.76
N LEU A 177 12.11 7.83 -15.76
CA LEU A 177 12.02 9.12 -16.47
C LEU A 177 12.84 10.23 -15.81
N GLY A 178 13.44 9.99 -14.65
CA GLY A 178 14.25 10.97 -13.94
C GLY A 178 13.45 11.86 -12.99
N TYR A 179 12.27 11.40 -12.53
CA TYR A 179 11.38 12.17 -11.66
C TYR A 179 11.03 13.58 -12.19
N PRO A 180 10.60 13.73 -13.45
CA PRO A 180 10.18 15.01 -13.99
C PRO A 180 9.09 15.66 -13.11
N GLY A 181 9.22 16.96 -12.86
CA GLY A 181 8.32 17.77 -12.03
C GLY A 181 8.69 17.83 -10.54
N VAL A 182 9.57 16.95 -10.04
CA VAL A 182 9.93 16.95 -8.61
C VAL A 182 10.75 18.19 -8.24
N ALA A 183 11.76 18.55 -9.04
CA ALA A 183 12.62 19.69 -8.75
C ALA A 183 11.81 21.00 -8.73
N GLU A 184 10.99 21.19 -9.75
CA GLU A 184 10.13 22.37 -9.92
C GLU A 184 9.15 22.50 -8.75
N THR A 185 8.57 21.38 -8.32
CA THR A 185 7.63 21.37 -7.18
C THR A 185 8.32 21.67 -5.85
N LEU A 186 9.53 21.14 -5.63
CA LEU A 186 10.32 21.45 -4.43
C LEU A 186 10.72 22.93 -4.37
N GLU A 187 11.09 23.53 -5.50
CA GLU A 187 11.35 24.97 -5.58
C GLU A 187 10.12 25.79 -5.23
N LEU A 188 8.93 25.36 -5.67
CA LEU A 188 7.67 26.03 -5.31
C LEU A 188 7.40 25.93 -3.80
N PHE A 189 7.61 24.78 -3.17
CA PHE A 189 7.49 24.64 -1.71
C PHE A 189 8.44 25.57 -0.97
N ALA A 190 9.70 25.67 -1.40
CA ALA A 190 10.70 26.54 -0.79
C ALA A 190 10.40 28.04 -0.91
N ARG A 191 9.47 28.44 -1.79
CA ARG A 191 9.01 29.83 -1.92
C ARG A 191 7.79 30.14 -1.04
N VAL A 192 7.05 29.12 -0.62
CA VAL A 192 5.79 29.25 0.13
C VAL A 192 5.98 28.99 1.63
N LEU A 193 6.95 28.15 1.99
CA LEU A 193 7.37 27.86 3.37
C LEU A 193 8.54 28.75 3.80
#